data_AF-A0A7W1YTP4-F1
#
_entry.id   AF-A0A7W1YTP4-F1
#
_cell.length_a   1.000
_cell.length_b   1.000
_cell.length_c   1.000
_cell.angle_alpha   90.00
_cell.angle_beta   90.00
_cell.angle_gamma   90.00
#
_symmetry.space_group_name_H-M   'P 1'
#
loop_
_entity.id
_entity.type
_entity.pdbx_description
1 polymer ?
#
loop_
_entity_poly.entity_id
_entity_poly.type
_entity_poly.pdbx_seq_one_letter_code
_entity_poly.pdbx_strand_id
1 'polypeptide(L)'
;MLACQVDEETRTAWSAHLRAVGLGDDEVLLTGWVGDEVLRALYQQARLFVLPSLSEGFGLPAAEALACGCPTTTSATSSLPEVLDWAPATFDPTDPAAIAAAIERGLTDDAHRAALAARGRARAGELTWESAAGRSLDALSRLAPPSAPRTELPLRLALVGPQPPTPSGIADYNARLVPHLAERCELDIFSPSPRPARPLAPGVRWFPPQALSRNLSPWSYDAVVYTIGNSDDQHSLFDLAEEVPGLLWMHDVRLPGLYLTYARDRMEGDTARQFLR
;
A
#
# COMPACT_ATOMS: atom_id res chain seq x y z
N MET A 1 -6.27 6.43 -26.25
CA MET A 1 -5.41 7.45 -25.62
C MET A 1 -4.77 6.84 -24.38
N LEU A 2 -3.48 7.07 -24.17
CA LEU A 2 -2.74 6.66 -22.98
C LEU A 2 -2.25 7.91 -22.26
N ALA A 3 -2.73 8.11 -21.03
CA ALA A 3 -2.41 9.26 -20.20
C ALA A 3 -1.55 8.83 -19.01
N CYS A 4 -0.23 8.83 -19.24
CA CYS A 4 0.76 8.56 -18.21
C CYS A 4 2.03 9.34 -18.49
N GLN A 5 2.72 9.75 -17.42
CA GLN A 5 4.05 10.32 -17.54
C GLN A 5 5.03 9.19 -17.89
N VAL A 6 5.67 9.32 -19.04
CA VAL A 6 6.70 8.40 -19.52
C VAL A 6 7.92 9.22 -19.92
N ASP A 7 9.10 8.68 -19.68
CA ASP A 7 10.35 9.25 -20.19
C ASP A 7 10.44 9.13 -21.71
N GLU A 8 11.38 9.86 -22.32
CA GLU A 8 11.52 9.94 -23.77
C GLU A 8 11.93 8.60 -24.41
N GLU A 9 12.68 7.76 -23.70
CA GLU A 9 13.10 6.44 -24.17
C GLU A 9 11.89 5.50 -24.25
N THR A 10 11.09 5.44 -23.18
CA THR A 10 9.83 4.68 -23.13
C THR A 10 8.85 5.17 -24.21
N ARG A 11 8.69 6.49 -24.36
CA ARG A 11 7.82 7.09 -25.37
C ARG A 11 8.24 6.68 -26.79
N THR A 12 9.54 6.68 -27.06
CA THR A 12 10.09 6.25 -28.36
C THR A 12 9.83 4.77 -28.60
N ALA A 13 10.06 3.93 -27.59
CA ALA A 13 9.82 2.49 -27.68
C ALA A 13 8.35 2.16 -27.96
N TRP A 14 7.42 2.83 -27.27
CA TRP A 14 5.98 2.66 -27.50
C TRP A 14 5.56 3.15 -28.89
N SER A 15 6.07 4.29 -29.34
CA SER A 15 5.77 4.81 -30.68
C SER A 15 6.26 3.84 -31.78
N ALA A 16 7.44 3.24 -31.59
CA ALA A 16 7.94 2.22 -32.51
C ALA A 16 7.07 0.96 -32.50
N HIS A 17 6.62 0.52 -31.32
CA HIS A 17 5.74 -0.63 -31.18
C HIS A 17 4.38 -0.40 -31.85
N LEU A 18 3.74 0.76 -31.64
CA LEU A 18 2.47 1.14 -32.26
C LEU A 18 2.56 1.07 -33.79
N ARG A 19 3.63 1.63 -34.39
CA ARG A 19 3.85 1.53 -35.84
C ARG A 19 4.03 0.10 -36.31
N ALA A 20 4.74 -0.73 -35.54
CA ALA A 20 4.97 -2.13 -35.89
C ALA A 20 3.66 -2.95 -35.91
N VAL A 21 2.69 -2.61 -35.06
CA VAL A 21 1.35 -3.23 -35.05
C VAL A 21 0.35 -2.52 -35.96
N GLY A 22 0.80 -1.52 -36.74
CA GLY A 22 -0.01 -0.81 -37.73
C GLY A 22 -0.90 0.30 -37.18
N LEU A 23 -0.71 0.70 -35.92
CA LEU A 23 -1.47 1.80 -35.29
C LEU A 23 -0.77 3.15 -35.51
N GLY A 24 -1.53 4.12 -36.00
CA GLY A 24 -1.06 5.49 -36.24
C GLY A 24 -1.34 6.47 -35.09
N ASP A 25 -0.79 7.68 -35.22
CA ASP A 25 -1.01 8.76 -34.25
C ASP A 25 -2.49 9.21 -34.19
N ASP A 26 -3.26 8.99 -35.25
CA ASP A 26 -4.71 9.27 -35.33
C ASP A 26 -5.57 8.24 -34.57
N GLU A 27 -5.00 7.08 -34.22
CA GLU A 27 -5.68 6.00 -33.49
C GLU A 27 -5.26 5.97 -32.02
N VAL A 28 -3.98 6.24 -31.74
CA VAL A 28 -3.41 6.20 -30.39
C VAL A 28 -2.66 7.50 -30.07
N LEU A 29 -3.28 8.32 -29.23
CA LEU A 29 -2.62 9.48 -28.65
C LEU A 29 -1.90 9.14 -27.34
N LEU A 30 -0.57 9.33 -27.32
CA LEU A 30 0.27 9.30 -26.13
C LEU A 30 0.41 10.72 -25.54
N THR A 31 -0.38 11.06 -24.53
CA THR A 31 -0.44 12.46 -24.03
C THR A 31 0.81 12.86 -23.24
N GLY A 32 1.50 11.91 -22.62
CA GLY A 32 2.48 12.21 -21.57
C GLY A 32 1.79 12.76 -20.32
N TRP A 33 2.52 13.56 -19.54
CA TRP A 33 1.95 14.26 -18.40
C TRP A 33 0.90 15.29 -18.85
N VAL A 34 -0.22 15.32 -18.15
CA VAL A 34 -1.29 16.30 -18.32
C VAL A 34 -1.68 16.85 -16.96
N GLY A 35 -2.07 18.12 -16.90
CA GLY A 35 -2.57 18.72 -15.66
C GLY A 35 -4.01 18.27 -15.34
N ASP A 36 -4.42 18.48 -14.09
CA ASP A 36 -5.70 18.00 -13.54
C ASP A 36 -6.93 18.42 -14.35
N GLU A 37 -6.94 19.64 -14.89
CA GLU A 37 -8.07 20.13 -15.71
C GLU A 37 -8.22 19.31 -17.00
N VAL A 38 -7.10 19.04 -17.67
CA VAL A 38 -7.06 18.22 -18.89
C VAL A 38 -7.42 16.79 -18.52
N LEU A 39 -6.82 16.23 -17.48
CA LEU A 39 -7.12 14.86 -17.02
C LEU A 39 -8.60 14.67 -16.71
N ARG A 40 -9.22 15.62 -16.01
CA ARG A 40 -10.67 15.61 -15.73
C ARG A 40 -11.49 15.65 -17.02
N ALA A 41 -11.13 16.52 -17.96
CA ALA A 41 -11.81 16.58 -19.25
C ALA A 41 -11.69 15.24 -20.01
N LEU A 42 -10.50 14.62 -19.98
CA LEU A 42 -10.26 13.32 -20.59
C LEU A 42 -11.15 12.24 -19.97
N TYR A 43 -11.28 12.18 -18.64
CA TYR A 43 -12.19 11.24 -17.99
C TYR A 43 -13.66 11.50 -18.37
N GLN A 44 -14.10 12.75 -18.34
CA GLN A 44 -15.49 13.11 -18.63
C GLN A 44 -15.89 12.86 -20.10
N GLN A 45 -14.93 12.96 -21.03
CA GLN A 45 -15.18 12.73 -22.46
C GLN A 45 -14.89 11.29 -22.89
N ALA A 46 -14.13 10.52 -22.10
CA ALA A 46 -13.83 9.13 -22.42
C ALA A 46 -15.10 8.27 -22.40
N ARG A 47 -15.30 7.51 -23.48
CA ARG A 47 -16.41 6.55 -23.59
C ARG A 47 -16.20 5.32 -22.71
N LEU A 48 -14.94 5.00 -22.40
CA LEU A 48 -14.51 3.94 -21.51
C LEU A 48 -13.12 4.27 -20.98
N PHE A 49 -12.92 4.14 -19.67
CA PHE A 49 -11.62 4.13 -19.02
C PHE A 49 -11.21 2.67 -18.73
N VAL A 50 -9.93 2.36 -18.97
CA VAL A 50 -9.38 1.00 -18.85
C VAL A 50 -8.09 1.09 -18.05
N LEU A 51 -8.00 0.31 -16.96
CA LEU A 51 -6.79 0.23 -16.15
C LEU A 51 -6.31 -1.22 -16.03
N PRO A 52 -5.39 -1.68 -16.92
CA PRO A 52 -4.88 -3.04 -16.94
C PRO A 52 -3.65 -3.23 -16.04
N SER A 53 -3.62 -2.60 -14.86
CA SER A 53 -2.51 -2.69 -13.91
C SER A 53 -2.41 -4.10 -13.32
N LEU A 54 -1.20 -4.66 -13.19
CA LEU A 54 -0.99 -5.93 -12.47
C LEU A 54 -1.09 -5.77 -10.95
N SER A 55 -0.73 -4.60 -10.43
CA SER A 55 -0.76 -4.29 -9.00
C SER A 55 -1.01 -2.81 -8.79
N GLU A 56 -1.84 -2.49 -7.79
CA GLU A 56 -2.16 -1.13 -7.37
C GLU A 56 -2.14 -1.03 -5.85
N GLY A 57 -1.85 0.16 -5.32
CA GLY A 57 -2.00 0.39 -3.88
C GLY A 57 -3.48 0.46 -3.50
N PHE A 58 -4.15 1.46 -4.05
CA PHE A 58 -5.60 1.60 -3.97
C PHE A 58 -6.25 1.60 -5.36
N GLY A 59 -5.62 2.23 -6.37
CA GLY A 59 -6.22 2.40 -7.70
C GLY A 59 -6.91 3.77 -7.85
N LEU A 60 -6.25 4.85 -7.41
CA LEU A 60 -6.75 6.22 -7.52
C LEU A 60 -7.21 6.59 -8.95
N PRO A 61 -6.50 6.22 -10.04
CA PRO A 61 -6.97 6.53 -11.39
C PRO A 61 -8.35 5.94 -11.71
N ALA A 62 -8.65 4.75 -11.18
CA ALA A 62 -9.98 4.16 -11.33
C ALA A 62 -11.02 4.94 -10.52
N ALA A 63 -10.74 5.25 -9.25
CA ALA A 63 -11.65 6.04 -8.41
C ALA A 63 -11.93 7.44 -9.01
N GLU A 64 -10.93 8.10 -9.57
CA GLU A 64 -11.05 9.39 -10.28
C GLU A 64 -11.94 9.28 -11.52
N ALA A 65 -11.74 8.23 -12.33
CA ALA A 65 -12.58 7.96 -13.49
C ALA A 65 -14.06 7.74 -13.09
N LEU A 66 -14.30 6.97 -12.03
CA LEU A 66 -15.64 6.77 -11.47
C LEU A 66 -16.26 8.09 -11.01
N ALA A 67 -15.51 8.92 -10.29
CA ALA A 67 -15.96 10.23 -9.80
C ALA A 67 -16.27 11.20 -10.95
N CYS A 68 -15.56 11.10 -12.08
CA CYS A 68 -15.86 11.83 -13.30
C CYS A 68 -17.05 11.25 -14.10
N GLY A 69 -17.65 10.15 -13.64
CA GLY A 69 -18.77 9.49 -14.30
C GLY A 69 -18.37 8.67 -15.53
N CYS A 70 -17.07 8.40 -15.72
CA CYS A 70 -16.55 7.62 -16.83
C CYS A 70 -16.88 6.13 -16.63
N PRO A 71 -17.50 5.44 -17.61
CA PRO A 71 -17.58 3.98 -17.60
C PRO A 71 -16.16 3.40 -17.45
N THR A 72 -15.94 2.54 -16.46
CA THR A 72 -14.60 2.10 -16.07
C THR A 72 -14.53 0.60 -15.97
N THR A 73 -13.50 0.00 -16.57
CA THR A 73 -13.15 -1.42 -16.42
C THR A 73 -11.68 -1.57 -16.03
N THR A 74 -11.37 -2.51 -15.14
CA THR A 74 -10.04 -2.64 -14.54
C THR A 74 -9.61 -4.10 -14.41
N SER A 75 -8.36 -4.33 -14.02
CA SER A 75 -7.91 -5.67 -13.62
C SER A 75 -8.74 -6.26 -12.47
N ALA A 76 -8.85 -7.59 -12.43
CA ALA A 76 -9.49 -8.37 -11.39
C ALA A 76 -8.56 -8.70 -10.21
N THR A 77 -7.51 -7.89 -10.02
CA THR A 77 -6.35 -8.21 -9.18
C THR A 77 -6.06 -7.07 -8.21
N SER A 78 -5.32 -7.36 -7.13
CA SER A 78 -4.92 -6.34 -6.15
C SER A 78 -6.13 -5.61 -5.53
N SER A 79 -6.07 -4.28 -5.34
CA SER A 79 -7.14 -3.49 -4.73
C SER A 79 -8.31 -3.16 -5.68
N LEU A 80 -8.16 -3.40 -6.99
CA LEU A 80 -9.10 -2.94 -8.02
C LEU A 80 -10.50 -3.59 -7.96
N PRO A 81 -10.64 -4.90 -7.65
CA PRO A 81 -11.95 -5.52 -7.42
C PRO A 81 -12.73 -4.82 -6.31
N GLU A 82 -12.05 -4.38 -5.25
CA GLU A 82 -12.67 -3.63 -4.16
C GLU A 82 -13.05 -2.22 -4.58
N VAL A 83 -12.22 -1.52 -5.37
CA VAL A 83 -12.57 -0.17 -5.86
C VAL A 83 -13.83 -0.19 -6.70
N LEU A 84 -13.93 -1.13 -7.65
CA LEU A 84 -15.06 -1.23 -8.57
C LEU A 84 -16.29 -1.89 -7.93
N ASP A 85 -16.08 -2.80 -6.97
CA ASP A 85 -17.10 -3.59 -6.28
C ASP A 85 -18.13 -4.24 -7.22
N TRP A 86 -17.66 -4.65 -8.40
CA TRP A 86 -18.50 -5.27 -9.42
C TRP A 86 -17.67 -6.14 -10.37
N ALA A 87 -17.67 -7.46 -10.15
CA ALA A 87 -16.86 -8.40 -10.92
C ALA A 87 -17.04 -8.29 -12.46
N PRO A 88 -18.24 -8.04 -13.03
CA PRO A 88 -18.40 -7.82 -14.47
C PRO A 88 -17.68 -6.59 -15.04
N ALA A 89 -17.18 -5.67 -14.20
CA ALA A 89 -16.34 -4.56 -14.62
C ALA A 89 -14.85 -4.92 -14.66
N THR A 90 -14.49 -6.17 -14.34
CA THR A 90 -13.09 -6.59 -14.22
C THR A 90 -12.68 -7.61 -15.28
N PHE A 91 -11.38 -7.70 -15.56
CA PHE A 91 -10.77 -8.67 -16.48
C PHE A 91 -9.46 -9.24 -15.91
N ASP A 92 -8.99 -10.37 -16.44
CA ASP A 92 -7.67 -10.90 -16.14
C ASP A 92 -6.60 -10.03 -16.85
N PRO A 93 -5.72 -9.32 -16.11
CA PRO A 93 -4.71 -8.45 -16.72
C PRO A 93 -3.56 -9.22 -17.39
N THR A 94 -3.46 -10.53 -17.17
CA THR A 94 -2.44 -11.39 -17.78
C THR A 94 -2.89 -12.01 -19.10
N ASP A 95 -4.16 -11.84 -19.47
CA ASP A 95 -4.75 -12.34 -20.72
C ASP A 95 -5.13 -11.18 -21.65
N PRO A 96 -4.34 -10.87 -22.69
CA PRO A 96 -4.67 -9.84 -23.67
C PRO A 96 -6.03 -10.03 -24.34
N ALA A 97 -6.51 -11.27 -24.51
CA ALA A 97 -7.82 -11.52 -25.10
C ALA A 97 -8.96 -11.12 -24.15
N ALA A 98 -8.79 -11.35 -22.84
CA ALA A 98 -9.73 -10.89 -21.82
C ALA A 98 -9.81 -9.36 -21.76
N ILE A 99 -8.66 -8.68 -21.84
CA ILE A 99 -8.59 -7.21 -21.91
C ILE A 99 -9.33 -6.70 -23.14
N ALA A 100 -9.04 -7.28 -24.32
CA ALA A 100 -9.68 -6.88 -25.57
C ALA A 100 -11.21 -7.09 -25.53
N ALA A 101 -11.68 -8.23 -25.02
CA ALA A 101 -13.11 -8.51 -24.88
C ALA A 101 -13.82 -7.56 -23.92
N ALA A 102 -13.17 -7.17 -22.81
CA ALA A 102 -13.72 -6.18 -21.88
C ALA A 102 -13.83 -4.79 -22.52
N ILE A 103 -12.81 -4.38 -23.29
CA ILE A 103 -12.83 -3.12 -24.05
C ILE A 103 -13.94 -3.14 -25.10
N GLU A 104 -14.00 -4.20 -25.91
CA GLU A 104 -15.00 -4.36 -26.96
C GLU A 104 -16.42 -4.31 -26.38
N ARG A 105 -16.68 -5.07 -25.32
CA ARG A 105 -17.97 -5.05 -24.63
C ARG A 105 -18.29 -3.67 -24.06
N GLY A 106 -17.34 -3.03 -23.40
CA GLY A 106 -17.52 -1.67 -22.87
C GLY A 106 -17.87 -0.64 -23.94
N LEU A 107 -17.35 -0.80 -25.17
CA LEU A 107 -17.58 0.12 -26.28
C LEU A 107 -18.81 -0.23 -27.15
N THR A 108 -19.23 -1.49 -27.21
CA THR A 108 -20.27 -1.96 -28.14
C THR A 108 -21.58 -2.37 -27.46
N ASP A 109 -21.55 -2.79 -26.18
CA ASP A 109 -22.75 -3.14 -25.40
C ASP A 109 -23.21 -1.92 -24.60
N ASP A 110 -24.23 -1.23 -25.11
CA ASP A 110 -24.79 -0.02 -24.49
C ASP A 110 -25.39 -0.27 -23.10
N ALA A 111 -25.99 -1.44 -22.88
CA ALA A 111 -26.57 -1.79 -21.58
C ALA A 111 -25.47 -2.04 -20.54
N HIS A 112 -24.40 -2.74 -20.94
CA HIS A 112 -23.25 -2.94 -20.07
C HIS A 112 -22.52 -1.63 -19.76
N ARG A 113 -22.30 -0.77 -20.75
CA ARG A 113 -21.67 0.55 -20.54
C ARG A 113 -22.51 1.45 -19.62
N ALA A 114 -23.83 1.47 -19.80
CA ALA A 114 -24.73 2.19 -18.91
C ALA A 114 -24.67 1.65 -17.47
N ALA A 115 -24.56 0.34 -17.32
CA ALA A 115 -24.37 -0.31 -16.02
C ALA A 115 -23.03 0.04 -15.36
N LEU A 116 -21.93 0.07 -16.12
CA LEU A 116 -20.61 0.53 -15.65
C LEU A 116 -20.70 1.96 -15.13
N ALA A 117 -21.31 2.87 -15.89
CA ALA A 117 -21.46 4.27 -15.50
C ALA A 117 -22.34 4.46 -14.24
N ALA A 118 -23.47 3.74 -14.17
CA ALA A 118 -24.41 3.86 -13.06
C ALA A 118 -23.81 3.33 -11.75
N ARG A 119 -23.20 2.14 -11.78
CA ARG A 119 -22.54 1.55 -10.62
C ARG A 119 -21.30 2.34 -10.21
N GLY A 120 -20.52 2.79 -11.20
CA GLY A 120 -19.36 3.63 -10.98
C GLY A 120 -19.68 4.91 -10.21
N ARG A 121 -20.74 5.62 -10.61
CA ARG A 121 -21.20 6.82 -9.89
C ARG A 121 -21.64 6.53 -8.46
N ALA A 122 -22.36 5.42 -8.24
CA ALA A 122 -22.77 5.02 -6.90
C ALA A 122 -21.54 4.75 -6.02
N ARG A 123 -20.58 3.97 -6.54
CA ARG A 123 -19.35 3.63 -5.85
C ARG A 123 -18.47 4.84 -5.57
N ALA A 124 -18.34 5.77 -6.51
CA ALA A 124 -17.59 7.02 -6.30
C ALA A 124 -18.11 7.85 -5.12
N GLY A 125 -19.41 7.81 -4.83
CA GLY A 125 -20.01 8.48 -3.67
C GLY A 125 -19.55 7.92 -2.31
N GLU A 126 -19.05 6.69 -2.29
CA GLU A 126 -18.53 6.03 -1.09
C GLU A 126 -17.02 6.24 -0.90
N LEU A 127 -16.31 6.48 -2.01
CA LEU A 127 -14.85 6.64 -2.09
C LEU A 127 -14.42 8.10 -1.92
N THR A 128 -14.90 8.74 -0.85
CA THR A 128 -14.58 10.15 -0.54
C THR A 128 -13.54 10.26 0.58
N TRP A 129 -12.82 11.38 0.61
CA TRP A 129 -11.89 11.67 1.70
C TRP A 129 -12.60 11.81 3.05
N GLU A 130 -13.82 12.33 3.05
CA GLU A 130 -14.68 12.42 4.23
C GLU A 130 -15.05 11.03 4.77
N SER A 131 -15.39 10.09 3.89
CA SER A 131 -15.64 8.69 4.23
C SER A 131 -14.40 8.04 4.84
N ALA A 132 -13.23 8.21 4.20
CA ALA A 132 -11.97 7.68 4.70
C ALA A 132 -11.59 8.27 6.07
N ALA A 133 -11.74 9.58 6.26
CA ALA A 133 -11.45 10.27 7.51
C ALA A 133 -12.41 9.82 8.63
N GLY A 134 -13.71 9.75 8.34
CA GLY A 134 -14.73 9.30 9.30
C GLY A 134 -14.49 7.87 9.78
N ARG A 135 -14.21 6.94 8.86
CA ARG A 135 -13.88 5.55 9.19
C ARG A 135 -12.59 5.44 9.99
N SER A 136 -11.57 6.23 9.65
CA SER A 136 -10.29 6.27 10.38
C SER A 136 -10.48 6.78 11.81
N LEU A 137 -11.23 7.88 11.98
CA LEU A 137 -11.52 8.44 13.31
C LEU A 137 -12.35 7.50 14.17
N ASP A 138 -13.35 6.85 13.59
CA ASP A 138 -14.16 5.85 14.28
C ASP A 138 -13.29 4.69 14.76
N ALA A 139 -12.41 4.15 13.90
CA ALA A 139 -11.46 3.11 14.29
C ALA A 139 -10.52 3.56 15.42
N LEU A 140 -9.95 4.77 15.32
CA LEU A 140 -9.09 5.33 16.37
C LEU A 140 -9.84 5.55 17.69
N SER A 141 -11.11 5.96 17.65
CA SER A 141 -11.91 6.20 18.86
C SER A 141 -12.25 4.93 19.65
N ARG A 142 -12.25 3.77 18.98
CA ARG A 142 -12.46 2.46 19.59
C ARG A 142 -11.21 1.94 20.30
N LEU A 143 -10.05 2.52 20.00
CA LEU A 143 -8.84 2.24 20.76
C LEU A 143 -8.94 2.96 22.10
N ALA A 144 -8.71 2.24 23.20
CA ALA A 144 -8.52 2.90 24.49
C ALA A 144 -7.33 3.86 24.36
N PRO A 145 -7.43 5.11 24.83
CA PRO A 145 -6.25 5.96 24.89
C PRO A 145 -5.17 5.20 25.67
N PRO A 146 -3.91 5.21 25.24
CA PRO A 146 -2.84 4.63 26.02
C PRO A 146 -2.97 5.18 27.44
N SER A 147 -2.84 4.29 28.44
CA SER A 147 -2.83 4.66 29.86
C SER A 147 -2.02 5.95 30.03
N ALA A 148 -2.60 6.95 30.70
CA ALA A 148 -2.11 8.33 30.73
C ALA A 148 -0.56 8.39 30.71
N PRO A 149 0.05 9.12 29.76
CA PRO A 149 1.50 9.11 29.61
C PRO A 149 2.16 9.53 30.92
N ARG A 150 3.22 8.81 31.32
CA ARG A 150 4.04 9.25 32.46
C ARG A 150 4.62 10.63 32.14
N THR A 151 4.50 11.54 33.09
CA THR A 151 4.99 12.92 32.99
C THR A 151 6.44 13.10 33.46
N GLU A 152 7.07 12.04 33.99
CA GLU A 152 8.43 12.11 34.54
C GLU A 152 9.45 11.41 33.62
N LEU A 153 10.55 12.11 33.34
CA LEU A 153 11.69 11.62 32.56
C LEU A 153 12.71 10.88 33.46
N PRO A 154 13.50 9.94 32.90
CA PRO A 154 13.51 9.52 31.49
C PRO A 154 12.35 8.58 31.14
N LEU A 155 11.78 8.74 29.94
CA LEU A 155 10.80 7.78 29.41
C LEU A 155 11.47 6.41 29.23
N ARG A 156 10.69 5.34 29.40
CA ARG A 156 11.13 3.98 29.09
C ARG A 156 10.50 3.50 27.78
N LEU A 157 11.31 3.33 26.75
CA LEU A 157 10.87 2.97 25.40
C LEU A 157 11.28 1.54 25.05
N ALA A 158 10.38 0.80 24.42
CA ALA A 158 10.69 -0.43 23.72
C ALA A 158 10.80 -0.14 22.22
N LEU A 159 11.98 -0.29 21.63
CA LEU A 159 12.18 -0.17 20.18
C LEU A 159 12.27 -1.56 19.58
N VAL A 160 11.24 -1.96 18.85
CA VAL A 160 11.09 -3.28 18.23
C VAL A 160 11.39 -3.18 16.74
N GLY A 161 12.42 -3.89 16.26
CA GLY A 161 12.79 -3.79 14.85
C GLY A 161 14.17 -4.35 14.50
N PRO A 162 14.47 -4.46 13.20
CA PRO A 162 15.80 -4.88 12.76
C PRO A 162 16.85 -3.83 13.14
N GLN A 163 18.05 -4.30 13.44
CA GLN A 163 19.22 -3.48 13.78
C GLN A 163 20.42 -3.99 12.98
N PRO A 164 21.51 -3.21 12.84
CA PRO A 164 22.72 -3.72 12.23
C PRO A 164 23.23 -4.93 13.04
N PRO A 165 23.69 -6.01 12.37
CA PRO A 165 24.14 -6.07 10.98
C PRO A 165 23.07 -6.51 9.94
N THR A 166 21.77 -6.53 10.27
CA THR A 166 20.73 -6.89 9.30
C THR A 166 20.76 -5.96 8.08
N PRO A 167 20.84 -6.48 6.84
CA PRO A 167 20.93 -5.67 5.63
C PRO A 167 19.56 -5.06 5.27
N SER A 168 19.15 -4.03 6.00
CA SER A 168 17.87 -3.35 5.84
C SER A 168 18.03 -1.86 6.05
N GLY A 169 17.38 -1.05 5.21
CA GLY A 169 17.37 0.41 5.40
C GLY A 169 16.84 0.82 6.79
N ILE A 170 15.92 0.04 7.35
CA ILE A 170 15.39 0.24 8.71
C ILE A 170 16.47 0.06 9.77
N ALA A 171 17.32 -0.96 9.62
CA ALA A 171 18.43 -1.18 10.52
C ALA A 171 19.36 0.04 10.54
N ASP A 172 19.62 0.65 9.38
CA ASP A 172 20.44 1.87 9.28
C ASP A 172 19.75 3.08 9.92
N TYR A 173 18.44 3.26 9.72
CA TYR A 173 17.67 4.33 10.38
C TYR A 173 17.67 4.16 11.90
N ASN A 174 17.42 2.95 12.38
CA ASN A 174 17.44 2.61 13.80
C ASN A 174 18.82 2.89 14.42
N ALA A 175 19.90 2.53 13.73
CA ALA A 175 21.26 2.79 14.20
C ALA A 175 21.57 4.30 14.36
N ARG A 176 20.95 5.15 13.53
CA ARG A 176 21.05 6.62 13.63
C ARG A 176 20.15 7.18 14.73
N LEU A 177 18.99 6.57 14.96
CA LEU A 177 18.02 7.03 15.95
C LEU A 177 18.42 6.67 17.39
N VAL A 178 18.92 5.45 17.61
CA VAL A 178 19.20 4.88 18.94
C VAL A 178 20.06 5.82 19.82
N PRO A 179 21.17 6.43 19.34
CA PRO A 179 21.97 7.34 20.17
C PRO A 179 21.16 8.53 20.69
N HIS A 180 20.33 9.14 19.83
CA HIS A 180 19.53 10.32 20.18
C HIS A 180 18.40 9.98 21.16
N LEU A 181 17.81 8.78 21.06
CA LEU A 181 16.83 8.31 22.03
C LEU A 181 17.46 8.00 23.38
N ALA A 182 18.64 7.36 23.38
CA ALA A 182 19.35 6.97 24.60
C ALA A 182 19.80 8.17 25.45
N GLU A 183 19.96 9.36 24.85
CA GLU A 183 20.22 10.60 25.59
C GLU A 183 19.05 11.06 26.48
N ARG A 184 17.83 10.61 26.17
CA ARG A 184 16.58 11.14 26.78
C ARG A 184 15.69 10.07 27.39
N CYS A 185 15.95 8.80 27.07
CA CYS A 185 15.09 7.67 27.40
C CYS A 185 15.93 6.48 27.90
N GLU A 186 15.36 5.69 28.81
CA GLU A 186 15.77 4.30 28.96
C GLU A 186 15.26 3.49 27.77
N LEU A 187 16.15 2.83 27.04
CA LEU A 187 15.82 2.20 25.77
C LEU A 187 16.05 0.70 25.82
N ASP A 188 14.99 -0.07 25.60
CA ASP A 188 15.07 -1.52 25.43
C ASP A 188 14.88 -1.84 23.94
N ILE A 189 15.95 -2.33 23.31
CA ILE A 189 15.92 -2.75 21.91
C ILE A 189 15.50 -4.22 21.85
N PHE A 190 14.42 -4.48 21.11
CA PHE A 190 13.91 -5.82 20.81
C PHE A 190 14.16 -6.12 19.34
N SER A 191 15.20 -6.90 19.06
CA SER A 191 15.65 -7.10 17.68
C SER A 191 15.88 -8.57 17.34
N PRO A 192 15.42 -9.05 16.17
CA PRO A 192 15.79 -10.37 15.66
C PRO A 192 17.28 -10.43 15.30
N SER A 193 17.92 -9.27 15.12
CA SER A 193 19.34 -9.13 14.86
C SER A 193 20.16 -9.55 16.08
N PRO A 194 21.37 -10.12 15.88
CA PRO A 194 22.24 -10.46 16.98
C PRO A 194 22.68 -9.20 17.73
N ARG A 195 22.82 -9.32 19.06
CA ARG A 195 23.35 -8.23 19.89
C ARG A 195 24.75 -7.83 19.39
N PRO A 196 25.05 -6.54 19.22
CA PRO A 196 26.37 -6.11 18.77
C PRO A 196 27.45 -6.49 19.79
N ALA A 197 28.64 -6.84 19.29
CA ALA A 197 29.80 -7.16 20.13
C ALA A 197 30.34 -5.94 20.90
N ARG A 198 30.14 -4.72 20.35
CA ARG A 198 30.50 -3.47 21.02
C ARG A 198 29.59 -3.21 22.23
N PRO A 199 30.08 -2.55 23.29
CA PRO A 199 29.24 -2.09 24.39
C PRO A 199 28.09 -1.22 23.89
N LEU A 200 26.93 -1.36 24.52
CA LEU A 200 25.77 -0.51 24.28
C LEU A 200 25.94 0.81 25.02
N ALA A 201 25.28 1.87 24.55
CA ALA A 201 25.24 3.14 25.25
C ALA A 201 24.59 2.97 26.66
N PRO A 202 24.94 3.81 27.64
CA PRO A 202 24.26 3.81 28.94
C PRO A 202 22.74 3.93 28.76
N GLY A 203 21.97 3.17 29.55
CA GLY A 203 20.52 3.16 29.45
C GLY A 203 19.95 2.32 28.29
N VAL A 204 20.79 1.72 27.44
CA VAL A 204 20.36 0.84 26.36
C VAL A 204 20.51 -0.63 26.73
N ARG A 205 19.42 -1.39 26.66
CA ARG A 205 19.40 -2.85 26.84
C ARG A 205 18.99 -3.53 25.53
N TRP A 206 19.36 -4.80 25.37
CA TRP A 206 19.09 -5.57 24.17
C TRP A 206 18.44 -6.90 24.50
N PHE A 207 17.36 -7.21 23.79
CA PHE A 207 16.55 -8.40 23.97
C PHE A 207 16.17 -9.01 22.61
N PRO A 208 15.95 -10.33 22.54
CA PRO A 208 15.26 -10.92 21.39
C PRO A 208 13.79 -10.48 21.37
N PRO A 209 13.11 -10.43 20.21
CA PRO A 209 11.75 -9.90 20.11
C PRO A 209 10.76 -10.61 21.02
N GLN A 210 10.90 -11.94 21.16
CA GLN A 210 10.01 -12.78 21.96
C GLN A 210 10.10 -12.50 23.47
N ALA A 211 11.11 -11.75 23.93
CA ALA A 211 11.19 -11.36 25.33
C ALA A 211 10.13 -10.32 25.69
N LEU A 212 9.69 -9.51 24.72
CA LEU A 212 8.53 -8.65 24.87
C LEU A 212 7.30 -9.54 25.02
N SER A 213 6.40 -9.23 25.96
CA SER A 213 5.23 -10.03 26.38
C SER A 213 5.52 -11.30 27.17
N ARG A 214 6.64 -12.02 26.93
CA ARG A 214 6.98 -13.24 27.70
C ARG A 214 7.73 -12.98 28.99
N ASN A 215 8.77 -12.16 28.92
CA ASN A 215 9.68 -11.89 30.05
C ASN A 215 9.51 -10.47 30.58
N LEU A 216 9.14 -9.55 29.70
CA LEU A 216 8.96 -8.14 30.00
C LEU A 216 7.52 -7.74 29.67
N SER A 217 6.85 -7.14 30.66
CA SER A 217 5.49 -6.63 30.48
C SER A 217 5.51 -5.45 29.50
N PRO A 218 4.76 -5.49 28.40
CA PRO A 218 4.66 -4.35 27.47
C PRO A 218 4.16 -3.09 28.16
N TRP A 219 3.30 -3.25 29.16
CA TRP A 219 2.75 -2.17 29.98
C TRP A 219 3.76 -1.50 30.91
N SER A 220 5.00 -2.02 30.99
CA SER A 220 6.08 -1.38 31.74
C SER A 220 6.80 -0.28 30.94
N TYR A 221 6.49 -0.16 29.65
CA TYR A 221 7.01 0.87 28.74
C TYR A 221 6.03 2.02 28.60
N ASP A 222 6.56 3.22 28.39
CA ASP A 222 5.79 4.42 28.07
C ASP A 222 5.36 4.42 26.60
N ALA A 223 6.15 3.79 25.73
CA ALA A 223 5.75 3.43 24.39
C ALA A 223 6.50 2.19 23.90
N VAL A 224 5.78 1.36 23.16
CA VAL A 224 6.36 0.31 22.31
C VAL A 224 6.34 0.85 20.88
N VAL A 225 7.50 0.92 20.23
CA VAL A 225 7.67 1.46 18.88
C VAL A 225 8.16 0.34 17.97
N TYR A 226 7.34 -0.02 16.99
CA TYR A 226 7.66 -1.01 15.96
C TYR A 226 8.20 -0.31 14.72
N THR A 227 9.40 -0.67 14.27
CA THR A 227 9.93 -0.19 13.00
C THR A 227 9.80 -1.30 11.96
N ILE A 228 8.79 -1.20 11.10
CA ILE A 228 8.45 -2.22 10.11
C ILE A 228 8.71 -1.72 8.69
N GLY A 229 9.23 -2.63 7.87
CA GLY A 229 9.60 -2.39 6.48
C GLY A 229 9.06 -3.43 5.54
N ASN A 230 9.50 -3.31 4.29
CA ASN A 230 8.93 -4.02 3.16
C ASN A 230 9.53 -5.42 2.93
N SER A 231 10.18 -6.01 3.93
CA SER A 231 10.88 -7.30 3.83
C SER A 231 10.12 -8.40 4.57
N ASP A 232 10.15 -9.59 4.01
CA ASP A 232 9.58 -10.84 4.53
C ASP A 232 10.16 -11.27 5.88
N ASP A 233 11.43 -10.98 6.14
CA ASP A 233 12.10 -11.28 7.42
C ASP A 233 11.44 -10.63 8.65
N GLN A 234 10.45 -9.75 8.45
CA GLN A 234 9.76 -8.99 9.49
C GLN A 234 8.36 -9.51 9.83
N HIS A 235 7.91 -10.64 9.25
CA HIS A 235 6.59 -11.22 9.56
C HIS A 235 6.40 -11.45 11.06
N SER A 236 7.42 -11.98 11.75
CA SER A 236 7.36 -12.22 13.20
C SER A 236 7.26 -10.93 14.05
N LEU A 237 7.75 -9.81 13.52
CA LEU A 237 7.61 -8.50 14.18
C LEU A 237 6.21 -7.92 13.96
N PHE A 238 5.65 -8.16 12.77
CA PHE A 238 4.27 -7.81 12.46
C PHE A 238 3.30 -8.56 13.38
N ASP A 239 3.49 -9.87 13.56
CA ASP A 239 2.68 -10.67 14.50
C ASP A 239 2.76 -10.15 15.94
N LEU A 240 3.97 -9.78 16.38
CA LEU A 240 4.16 -9.20 17.70
C LEU A 240 3.47 -7.85 17.85
N ALA A 241 3.30 -7.08 16.77
CA ALA A 241 2.55 -5.82 16.78
C ALA A 241 1.03 -6.04 16.83
N GLU A 242 0.53 -7.17 16.32
CA GLU A 242 -0.87 -7.57 16.49
C GLU A 242 -1.16 -8.02 17.92
N GLU A 243 -0.22 -8.71 18.57
CA GLU A 243 -0.36 -9.19 19.95
C GLU A 243 -0.16 -8.09 21.00
N VAL A 244 0.81 -7.20 20.77
CA VAL A 244 1.23 -6.17 21.72
C VAL A 244 0.97 -4.79 21.09
N PRO A 245 -0.01 -4.03 21.60
CA PRO A 245 -0.32 -2.71 21.08
C PRO A 245 0.88 -1.75 21.20
N GLY A 246 1.13 -0.98 20.14
CA GLY A 246 2.19 0.03 20.12
C GLY A 246 2.11 0.97 18.93
N LEU A 247 3.09 1.86 18.84
CA LEU A 247 3.27 2.80 17.74
C LEU A 247 3.95 2.07 16.58
N LEU A 248 3.30 2.05 15.42
CA LEU A 248 3.87 1.51 14.20
C LEU A 248 4.54 2.62 13.39
N TRP A 249 5.86 2.56 13.28
CA TRP A 249 6.64 3.38 12.37
C TRP A 249 6.92 2.60 11.08
N MET A 250 6.18 2.96 10.04
CA MET A 250 6.37 2.44 8.70
C MET A 250 7.45 3.27 7.97
N HIS A 251 8.48 2.59 7.46
CA HIS A 251 9.55 3.26 6.70
C HIS A 251 9.24 3.43 5.21
N ASP A 252 8.18 2.79 4.72
CA ASP A 252 7.64 3.00 3.38
C ASP A 252 6.13 3.19 3.50
N VAL A 253 5.58 4.09 2.67
CA VAL A 253 4.14 4.31 2.55
C VAL A 253 3.46 3.07 1.97
N ARG A 254 4.20 2.27 1.20
CA ARG A 254 3.74 1.02 0.59
C ARG A 254 4.57 -0.13 1.14
N LEU A 255 3.92 -1.13 1.75
CA LEU A 255 4.58 -2.36 2.20
C LEU A 255 4.19 -3.60 1.36
N PRO A 256 4.14 -3.53 0.01
CA PRO A 256 3.62 -4.63 -0.81
C PRO A 256 4.47 -5.90 -0.67
N GLY A 257 5.79 -5.78 -0.55
CA GLY A 257 6.67 -6.92 -0.29
C GLY A 257 6.34 -7.62 1.02
N LEU A 258 6.12 -6.86 2.10
CA LEU A 258 5.65 -7.43 3.38
C LEU A 258 4.28 -8.10 3.21
N TYR A 259 3.28 -7.40 2.67
CA TYR A 259 1.91 -7.92 2.55
C TYR A 259 1.83 -9.16 1.64
N LEU A 260 2.48 -9.13 0.47
CA LEU A 260 2.45 -10.24 -0.48
C LEU A 260 3.15 -11.48 0.10
N THR A 261 4.31 -11.31 0.73
CA THR A 261 5.01 -12.44 1.35
C THR A 261 4.29 -12.95 2.60
N TYR A 262 3.71 -12.06 3.40
CA TYR A 262 2.93 -12.43 4.59
C TYR A 262 1.65 -13.19 4.20
N ALA A 263 0.93 -12.70 3.19
CA ALA A 263 -0.23 -13.40 2.63
C ALA A 263 0.16 -14.77 2.06
N ARG A 264 1.27 -14.86 1.32
CA ARG A 264 1.77 -16.15 0.79
C ARG A 264 2.08 -17.16 1.90
N ASP A 265 2.70 -16.70 2.99
CA ASP A 265 3.20 -17.59 4.04
C ASP A 265 2.11 -17.98 5.06
N ARG A 266 1.01 -17.20 5.18
CA ARG A 266 -0.08 -17.45 6.14
C ARG A 266 -1.45 -17.76 5.55
N MET A 267 -1.77 -17.32 4.34
CA MET A 267 -3.06 -17.62 3.73
C MET A 267 -2.98 -18.94 2.96
N GLU A 268 -3.53 -20.02 3.52
CA GLU A 268 -3.82 -21.22 2.75
C GLU A 268 -5.09 -21.01 1.89
N GLY A 269 -5.05 -21.43 0.62
CA GLY A 269 -6.24 -21.53 -0.25
C GLY A 269 -6.38 -20.42 -1.32
N ASP A 270 -7.61 -20.26 -1.83
CA ASP A 270 -7.94 -19.35 -2.95
C ASP A 270 -7.81 -17.86 -2.60
N THR A 271 -7.86 -17.50 -1.32
CA THR A 271 -7.74 -16.10 -0.84
C THR A 271 -6.33 -15.55 -1.08
N ALA A 272 -5.29 -16.37 -0.87
CA ALA A 272 -3.91 -15.99 -1.21
C ALA A 272 -3.74 -15.80 -2.71
N ARG A 273 -4.40 -16.64 -3.53
CA ARG A 273 -4.37 -16.54 -5.00
C ARG A 273 -5.09 -15.31 -5.53
N GLN A 274 -6.15 -14.85 -4.88
CA GLN A 274 -6.83 -13.60 -5.24
C GLN A 274 -6.01 -12.35 -4.87
N PHE A 275 -5.22 -12.41 -3.80
CA PHE A 275 -4.38 -11.29 -3.37
C PHE A 275 -3.04 -11.22 -4.14
N LEU A 276 -2.54 -12.37 -4.63
CA LEU A 276 -1.24 -12.52 -5.30
C LEU A 276 -1.31 -12.61 -6.83
N ARG A 277 -2.51 -12.69 -7.41
CA ARG A 277 -2.73 -12.55 -8.86
C ARG A 277 -3.22 -11.14 -9.12
#